data_AF-K6ZLN0-F1
#
_entry.id   AF-K6ZLN0-F1
#
_cell.length_a   1.000
_cell.length_b   1.000
_cell.length_c   1.000
_cell.angle_alpha   90.00
_cell.angle_beta   90.00
_cell.angle_gamma   90.00
#
_symmetry.space_group_name_H-M   'P 1'
#
loop_
_entity.id
_entity.type
_entity.pdbx_description
1 polymer ?
#
loop_
_entity_poly.entity_id
_entity_poly.type
_entity_poly.pdbx_seq_one_letter_code
_entity_poly.pdbx_strand_id
1 'polypeptide(L)'
;MDISNNGNINAAFASGVQGVQQSSKQVTQAAHEIANLNGDFEQPSSATGASLTDSLVDLKTAALGVEASAKVVDVANDTVGTLLDTFA
;
A
#
# COMPACT_ATOMS: atom_id res chain seq x y z
N MET A 1 20.59 -6.55 24.71
CA MET A 1 20.23 -5.92 23.42
C MET A 1 18.96 -6.52 22.79
N ASP A 2 18.17 -7.33 23.51
CA ASP A 2 17.01 -8.07 22.96
C ASP A 2 15.69 -7.26 22.96
N ILE A 3 15.45 -6.46 24.01
CA ILE A 3 14.21 -5.71 24.23
C ILE A 3 13.95 -4.64 23.13
N SER A 4 15.00 -4.15 22.47
CA SER A 4 14.89 -3.17 21.38
C SER A 4 14.25 -3.77 20.11
N ASN A 5 14.38 -5.09 19.90
CA ASN A 5 13.92 -5.74 18.67
C ASN A 5 12.39 -5.97 18.68
N ASN A 6 11.82 -6.34 19.83
CA ASN A 6 10.37 -6.53 19.99
C ASN A 6 9.59 -5.20 19.84
N GLY A 7 10.17 -4.09 20.35
CA GLY A 7 9.62 -2.75 20.12
C GLY A 7 9.62 -2.35 18.64
N ASN A 8 10.69 -2.68 17.89
CA ASN A 8 10.80 -2.39 16.47
C ASN A 8 9.87 -3.25 15.60
N ILE A 9 9.65 -4.53 15.96
CA ILE A 9 8.72 -5.43 15.24
C ILE A 9 7.27 -4.96 15.42
N ASN A 10 6.87 -4.60 16.64
CA ASN A 10 5.52 -4.05 16.89
C ASN A 10 5.30 -2.72 16.15
N ALA A 11 6.31 -1.85 16.11
CA ALA A 11 6.24 -0.60 15.35
C ALA A 11 6.17 -0.84 13.83
N ALA A 12 6.90 -1.82 13.31
CA ALA A 12 6.86 -2.20 11.89
C ALA A 12 5.52 -2.84 11.50
N PHE A 13 4.97 -3.72 12.35
CA PHE A 13 3.66 -4.30 12.14
C PHE A 13 2.54 -3.24 12.18
N ALA A 14 2.55 -2.36 13.19
CA ALA A 14 1.58 -1.28 13.30
C ALA A 14 1.64 -0.32 12.10
N SER A 15 2.85 0.07 11.69
CA SER A 15 3.03 0.94 10.51
C SER A 15 2.69 0.23 9.19
N GLY A 16 2.94 -1.07 9.08
CA GLY A 16 2.50 -1.88 7.94
C GLY A 16 0.98 -1.99 7.84
N VAL A 17 0.28 -2.31 8.94
CA VAL A 17 -1.18 -2.36 8.98
C VAL A 17 -1.79 -0.99 8.68
N GLN A 18 -1.24 0.08 9.26
CA GLN A 18 -1.66 1.46 8.97
C GLN A 18 -1.40 1.83 7.51
N GLY A 19 -0.27 1.43 6.94
CA GLY A 19 0.08 1.62 5.54
C GLY A 19 -0.91 0.93 4.61
N VAL A 20 -1.25 -0.34 4.85
CA VAL A 20 -2.26 -1.08 4.10
C VAL A 20 -3.63 -0.38 4.15
N GLN A 21 -4.06 0.08 5.33
CA GLN A 21 -5.35 0.78 5.48
C GLN A 21 -5.36 2.14 4.78
N GLN A 22 -4.25 2.87 4.79
CA GLN A 22 -4.15 4.18 4.15
C GLN A 22 -4.04 4.04 2.62
N SER A 23 -3.26 3.08 2.15
CA SER A 23 -3.07 2.82 0.73
C SER A 23 -4.30 2.19 0.09
N SER A 24 -5.05 1.33 0.78
CA SER A 24 -6.33 0.79 0.26
C SER A 24 -7.37 1.89 0.01
N LYS A 25 -7.42 2.94 0.85
CA LYS A 25 -8.27 4.12 0.60
C LYS A 25 -7.83 4.88 -0.66
N GLN A 26 -6.52 5.11 -0.82
CA GLN A 26 -5.97 5.78 -2.00
C GLN A 26 -6.20 4.99 -3.29
N VAL A 27 -6.01 3.66 -3.25
CA VAL A 27 -6.32 2.77 -4.37
C VAL A 27 -7.80 2.88 -4.76
N THR A 28 -8.70 2.86 -3.78
CA THR A 28 -10.15 2.96 -4.03
C THR A 28 -10.51 4.31 -4.65
N GLN A 29 -9.93 5.40 -4.16
CA GLN A 29 -10.17 6.75 -4.69
C GLN A 29 -9.62 6.91 -6.12
N ALA A 30 -8.37 6.50 -6.37
CA ALA A 30 -7.77 6.56 -7.70
C ALA A 30 -8.52 5.67 -8.71
N ALA A 31 -8.98 4.49 -8.28
CA ALA A 31 -9.82 3.62 -9.11
C ALA A 31 -11.15 4.29 -9.47
N HIS A 32 -11.78 5.00 -8.53
CA HIS A 32 -13.00 5.78 -8.79
C HIS A 32 -12.75 6.94 -9.78
N GLU A 33 -11.64 7.67 -9.63
CA GLU A 33 -11.27 8.76 -10.54
C GLU A 33 -11.03 8.23 -11.98
N ILE A 34 -10.32 7.11 -12.13
CA ILE A 34 -10.12 6.44 -13.43
C ILE A 34 -11.45 5.99 -14.05
N ALA A 35 -12.34 5.39 -13.24
CA ALA A 35 -13.64 4.94 -13.71
C ALA A 35 -14.53 6.11 -14.16
N ASN A 36 -14.47 7.25 -13.45
CA ASN A 36 -15.22 8.45 -13.80
C ASN A 36 -14.67 9.15 -15.05
N LEU A 37 -13.34 9.16 -15.25
CA LEU A 37 -12.69 9.65 -16.46
C LEU A 37 -13.03 8.81 -17.71
N ASN A 38 -13.28 7.50 -17.54
CA ASN A 38 -13.77 6.62 -18.60
C ASN A 38 -15.30 6.76 -18.85
N GLY A 39 -16.03 7.56 -18.08
CA GLY A 39 -17.45 7.84 -18.33
C GLY A 39 -17.69 8.98 -19.32
N ASP A 40 -16.70 9.86 -19.51
CA ASP A 40 -16.83 11.16 -20.17
C ASP A 40 -16.15 11.19 -21.56
N PHE A 41 -16.30 10.11 -22.33
CA PHE A 41 -15.71 9.96 -23.68
C PHE A 41 -16.34 10.89 -24.74
N GLU A 42 -17.31 11.74 -24.40
CA GLU A 42 -17.99 12.62 -25.37
C GLU A 42 -17.20 13.91 -25.68
N GLN A 43 -16.12 14.22 -24.96
CA GLN A 43 -15.34 15.45 -25.21
C GLN A 43 -13.85 15.16 -25.50
N PRO A 44 -13.37 15.29 -26.75
CA PRO A 44 -11.97 15.11 -27.10
C PRO A 44 -11.19 16.36 -26.69
N SER A 45 -10.84 16.46 -25.41
CA SER A 45 -9.90 17.47 -24.91
C SER A 45 -8.57 16.80 -24.63
N SER A 46 -7.49 17.27 -25.23
CA SER A 46 -6.12 16.75 -25.06
C SER A 46 -5.60 16.78 -23.60
N ALA A 47 -6.39 17.29 -22.65
CA ALA A 47 -6.16 17.26 -21.20
C ALA A 47 -6.64 15.95 -20.51
N THR A 48 -7.51 15.16 -21.15
CA THR A 48 -8.05 13.91 -20.58
C THR A 48 -7.01 12.77 -20.57
N GLY A 49 -6.05 12.78 -21.50
CA GLY A 49 -4.97 11.79 -21.54
C GLY A 49 -3.91 11.97 -20.44
N ALA A 50 -3.59 13.21 -20.08
CA ALA A 50 -2.68 13.53 -18.98
C ALA A 50 -3.31 13.15 -17.63
N SER A 51 -4.58 13.53 -17.40
CA SER A 51 -5.30 13.20 -16.16
C SER A 51 -5.50 11.70 -15.96
N LEU A 52 -5.80 10.92 -17.02
CA LEU A 52 -5.87 9.47 -16.93
C LEU A 52 -4.50 8.85 -16.57
N THR A 53 -3.42 9.36 -17.16
CA THR A 53 -2.06 8.87 -16.88
C THR A 53 -1.69 9.15 -15.43
N ASP A 54 -1.97 10.35 -14.92
CA ASP A 54 -1.73 10.73 -13.53
C ASP A 54 -2.52 9.83 -12.58
N SER A 55 -3.82 9.61 -12.82
CA SER A 55 -4.62 8.71 -11.99
C SER A 55 -4.13 7.25 -12.02
N LEU A 56 -3.62 6.76 -13.16
CA LEU A 56 -3.00 5.43 -13.24
C LEU A 56 -1.68 5.36 -12.45
N VAL A 57 -0.88 6.42 -12.48
CA VAL A 57 0.37 6.51 -11.70
C VAL A 57 0.07 6.55 -10.21
N ASP A 58 -0.94 7.32 -9.79
CA ASP A 58 -1.39 7.38 -8.39
C ASP A 58 -1.94 6.03 -7.92
N LEU A 59 -2.77 5.37 -8.74
CA LEU A 59 -3.27 4.03 -8.46
C LEU A 59 -2.12 3.02 -8.30
N LYS A 60 -1.14 3.04 -9.21
CA LYS A 60 0.01 2.14 -9.15
C LYS A 60 0.90 2.41 -7.94
N THR A 61 1.11 3.66 -7.59
CA THR A 61 1.89 4.08 -6.42
C THR A 61 1.20 3.64 -5.13
N ALA A 62 -0.12 3.83 -5.03
CA ALA A 62 -0.91 3.37 -3.90
C ALA A 62 -0.88 1.83 -3.80
N ALA A 63 -1.00 1.11 -4.92
CA ALA A 63 -0.89 -0.35 -4.95
C ALA A 63 0.50 -0.85 -4.48
N LEU A 64 1.58 -0.19 -4.92
CA LEU A 64 2.94 -0.49 -4.43
C LEU A 64 3.08 -0.22 -2.92
N GLY A 65 2.43 0.83 -2.40
CA GLY A 65 2.38 1.11 -0.96
C GLY A 65 1.69 0.01 -0.16
N VAL A 66 0.58 -0.55 -0.66
CA VAL A 66 -0.08 -1.72 -0.06
C VAL A 66 0.87 -2.93 -0.07
N GLU A 67 1.49 -3.23 -1.22
CA GLU A 67 2.37 -4.39 -1.37
C GLU A 67 3.60 -4.31 -0.46
N ALA A 68 4.24 -3.14 -0.38
CA ALA A 68 5.37 -2.91 0.51
C ALA A 68 4.97 -3.06 1.99
N SER A 69 3.81 -2.53 2.36
CA SER A 69 3.30 -2.62 3.73
C SER A 69 2.93 -4.06 4.11
N ALA A 70 2.34 -4.82 3.17
CA ALA A 70 2.08 -6.24 3.34
C ALA A 70 3.40 -7.02 3.52
N LYS A 71 4.43 -6.70 2.73
CA LYS A 71 5.74 -7.35 2.86
C LYS A 71 6.40 -7.08 4.22
N VAL A 72 6.24 -5.89 4.78
CA VAL A 72 6.73 -5.57 6.14
C VAL A 72 6.01 -6.42 7.20
N VAL A 73 4.69 -6.57 7.07
CA VAL A 73 3.89 -7.43 7.97
C VAL A 73 4.32 -8.90 7.86
N ASP A 74 4.54 -9.40 6.64
CA ASP A 74 5.02 -10.78 6.41
C ASP A 74 6.40 -11.01 7.04
N VAL A 75 7.36 -10.10 6.80
CA VAL A 75 8.72 -10.22 7.37
C VAL A 75 8.68 -10.11 8.90
N ALA A 76 7.81 -9.26 9.46
CA ALA A 76 7.59 -9.19 10.89
C ALA A 76 7.05 -10.52 11.45
N ASN A 77 6.09 -11.14 10.77
CA ASN A 77 5.54 -12.45 11.13
C ASN A 77 6.60 -13.56 11.04
N ASP A 78 7.37 -13.62 9.97
CA ASP A 78 8.46 -14.59 9.78
C ASP A 78 9.56 -14.42 10.84
N THR A 79 9.86 -13.17 11.22
CA THR A 79 10.83 -12.89 12.30
C THR A 79 10.31 -13.39 13.65
N VAL A 80 9.02 -13.21 13.95
CA VAL A 80 8.42 -13.79 15.16
C VAL A 80 8.43 -15.32 15.11
N GLY A 81 8.15 -15.92 13.96
CA GLY A 81 8.21 -17.38 13.76
C GLY A 81 9.61 -17.96 13.97
N THR A 82 10.64 -17.32 13.41
CA THR A 82 12.05 -17.72 13.59
C THR A 82 12.54 -17.52 15.02
N LEU A 83 12.09 -16.47 15.73
CA LEU A 83 12.35 -16.32 17.16
C LEU A 83 11.69 -17.44 17.97
N LEU A 84 10.44 -17.79 17.68
CA LEU A 84 9.74 -18.91 18.33
C LEU A 84 10.48 -20.24 18.14
N ASP A 85 10.94 -20.53 16.92
CA ASP A 85 11.70 -21.75 16.59
C ASP A 85 13.07 -21.80 17.31
N THR A 86 13.66 -20.64 17.60
CA THR A 86 14.92 -20.56 18.35
C THR A 86 14.74 -20.80 19.86
N PHE A 87 13.57 -20.48 20.40
CA PHE A 87 13.26 -20.63 21.84
C PHE A 87 12.47 -21.91 22.19
N ALA A 88 11.99 -22.66 21.19
CA ALA A 88 11.31 -23.95 21.34
C ALA A 88 12.31 -25.11 21.46
#